data_AF-A0A930HVQ2-F1
#
_entry.id   AF-A0A930HVQ2-F1
#
_cell.length_a   1.000
_cell.length_b   1.000
_cell.length_c   1.000
_cell.angle_alpha   90.00
_cell.angle_beta   90.00
_cell.angle_gamma   90.00
#
_symmetry.space_group_name_H-M   'P 1'
#
loop_
_entity.id
_entity.type
_entity.pdbx_description
1 polymer ?
#
loop_
_entity_poly.entity_id
_entity_poly.type
_entity_poly.pdbx_seq_one_letter_code
_entity_poly.pdbx_strand_id
1 'polypeptide(L)'
;MTKLAANDPWLKPYEERIRRRMEFTHARERSITQGGDIPLEQFADGYLHYGLHHDKEKGCWILREFLPGAQSVHLIGSFNNWQTMSVWKLKRVDDYGNWEICISDKAMRHGDFYRLFVHWGYGSGER
;
A
#
# COMPACT_ATOMS: atom_id res chain seq x y z
N MET A 1 -17.19 1.82 -34.58
CA MET A 1 -16.51 3.12 -34.64
C MET A 1 -16.49 3.73 -33.25
N THR A 2 -15.32 3.70 -32.57
CA THR A 2 -15.14 4.43 -31.31
C THR A 2 -15.34 5.93 -31.54
N LYS A 3 -15.79 6.68 -30.52
CA LYS A 3 -15.97 8.15 -30.62
C LYS A 3 -14.66 8.85 -31.03
N LEU A 4 -13.52 8.32 -30.59
CA LEU A 4 -12.20 8.81 -30.95
C LEU A 4 -11.89 8.63 -32.45
N ALA A 5 -12.15 7.44 -33.01
CA ALA A 5 -11.94 7.16 -34.44
C ALA A 5 -12.99 7.85 -35.35
N ALA A 6 -14.16 8.20 -34.81
CA ALA A 6 -15.14 9.02 -35.53
C ALA A 6 -14.70 10.49 -35.63
N ASN A 7 -14.01 11.01 -34.61
CA ASN A 7 -13.52 12.38 -34.57
C ASN A 7 -12.19 12.57 -35.32
N ASP A 8 -11.34 11.54 -35.36
CA ASP A 8 -10.08 11.52 -36.09
C ASP A 8 -9.98 10.27 -37.00
N PRO A 9 -10.24 10.43 -38.32
CA PRO A 9 -10.17 9.33 -39.27
C PRO A 9 -8.80 8.63 -39.37
N TRP A 10 -7.70 9.30 -38.98
CA TRP A 10 -6.37 8.70 -39.01
C TRP A 10 -6.21 7.60 -37.94
N LEU A 11 -7.10 7.55 -36.95
CA LEU A 11 -7.12 6.51 -35.93
C LEU A 11 -7.86 5.23 -36.37
N LYS A 12 -8.55 5.24 -37.52
CA LYS A 12 -9.32 4.09 -38.02
C LYS A 12 -8.50 2.79 -38.13
N PRO A 13 -7.24 2.79 -38.62
CA PRO A 13 -6.42 1.58 -38.65
C PRO A 13 -6.10 0.99 -37.26
N TYR A 14 -6.26 1.78 -36.19
CA TYR A 14 -5.94 1.42 -34.81
C TYR A 14 -7.19 1.22 -33.94
N GLU A 15 -8.40 1.29 -34.52
CA GLU A 15 -9.66 1.31 -33.78
C GLU A 15 -9.80 0.11 -32.84
N GLU A 16 -9.44 -1.09 -33.31
CA GLU A 16 -9.51 -2.30 -32.50
C GLU A 16 -8.58 -2.24 -31.27
N ARG A 17 -7.38 -1.66 -31.43
CA ARG A 17 -6.44 -1.47 -30.31
C ARG A 17 -6.98 -0.46 -29.30
N ILE A 18 -7.62 0.61 -29.78
CA ILE A 18 -8.27 1.62 -28.93
C ILE A 18 -9.43 0.99 -28.16
N ARG A 19 -10.28 0.20 -28.82
CA ARG A 19 -11.39 -0.53 -28.20
C ARG A 19 -10.92 -1.44 -27.07
N ARG A 20 -9.91 -2.28 -27.33
CA ARG A 20 -9.35 -3.18 -26.30
C ARG A 20 -8.78 -2.43 -25.09
N ARG A 21 -8.16 -1.27 -25.29
CA ARG A 21 -7.67 -0.44 -24.18
C ARG A 21 -8.82 0.09 -23.31
N MET A 22 -9.89 0.57 -23.93
CA MET A 22 -11.07 1.03 -23.18
C MET A 22 -11.72 -0.11 -22.39
N GLU A 23 -11.87 -1.29 -23.00
CA GLU A 23 -12.40 -2.47 -22.33
C GLU A 23 -11.54 -2.89 -21.14
N PHE A 24 -10.22 -2.90 -21.31
CA PHE A 24 -9.28 -3.15 -20.23
C PHE A 24 -9.43 -2.12 -19.11
N THR A 25 -9.51 -0.82 -19.43
CA THR A 25 -9.68 0.24 -18.44
C THR A 25 -10.97 0.04 -17.63
N HIS A 26 -12.11 -0.18 -18.29
CA HIS A 26 -13.38 -0.42 -17.61
C HIS A 26 -13.42 -1.72 -16.81
N ALA A 27 -12.75 -2.78 -17.30
CA ALA A 27 -12.62 -4.03 -16.54
C ALA A 27 -11.73 -3.83 -15.31
N ARG A 28 -10.63 -3.07 -15.44
CA ARG A 28 -9.72 -2.79 -14.35
C ARG A 28 -10.37 -1.90 -13.29
N GLU A 29 -11.08 -0.85 -13.71
CA GLU A 29 -11.88 0.02 -12.85
C GLU A 29 -12.86 -0.83 -12.03
N ARG A 30 -13.72 -1.63 -12.68
CA ARG A 30 -14.63 -2.55 -11.99
C ARG A 30 -13.91 -3.51 -11.04
N SER A 31 -12.75 -4.03 -11.42
CA SER A 31 -11.97 -4.93 -10.56
C SER A 31 -11.49 -4.26 -9.27
N ILE A 32 -11.04 -3.00 -9.33
CA ILE A 32 -10.52 -2.29 -8.15
C ILE A 32 -11.64 -1.63 -7.33
N THR A 33 -12.80 -1.39 -7.94
CA THR A 33 -13.99 -0.86 -7.28
C THR A 33 -14.95 -1.95 -6.77
N GLN A 34 -14.49 -3.21 -6.68
CA GLN A 34 -15.30 -4.35 -6.22
C GLN A 34 -16.62 -4.50 -7.02
N GLY A 35 -16.54 -4.38 -8.34
CA GLY A 35 -17.69 -4.43 -9.23
C GLY A 35 -18.48 -3.11 -9.32
N GLY A 36 -18.06 -2.06 -8.61
CA GLY A 36 -18.76 -0.78 -8.50
C GLY A 36 -19.32 -0.50 -7.10
N ASP A 37 -19.12 -1.40 -6.14
CA ASP A 37 -19.59 -1.26 -4.76
C ASP A 37 -18.89 -0.11 -4.01
N ILE A 38 -17.68 0.27 -4.43
CA ILE A 38 -16.96 1.44 -3.91
C ILE A 38 -16.55 2.39 -5.03
N PRO A 39 -16.50 3.71 -4.80
CA PRO A 39 -15.97 4.65 -5.79
C PRO A 39 -14.43 4.56 -5.89
N LEU A 40 -13.87 5.04 -7.01
CA LEU A 40 -12.42 5.09 -7.23
C LEU A 40 -11.68 5.90 -6.17
N GLU A 41 -12.29 6.96 -5.65
CA GLU A 41 -11.72 7.79 -4.58
C GLU A 41 -11.46 6.98 -3.31
N GLN A 42 -12.42 6.13 -2.91
CA GLN A 42 -12.26 5.27 -1.74
C GLN A 42 -11.16 4.22 -1.94
N PHE A 43 -10.98 3.69 -3.16
CA PHE A 43 -9.84 2.84 -3.48
C PHE A 43 -8.51 3.60 -3.39
N ALA A 44 -8.50 4.89 -3.77
CA ALA A 44 -7.31 5.75 -3.74
C ALA A 44 -6.92 6.23 -2.33
N ASP A 45 -7.82 6.14 -1.35
CA ASP A 45 -7.61 6.54 0.05
C ASP A 45 -6.75 5.55 0.87
N GLY A 46 -6.03 4.63 0.21
CA GLY A 46 -5.16 3.66 0.87
C GLY A 46 -4.12 4.29 1.82
N TYR A 47 -3.70 5.54 1.57
CA TYR A 47 -2.78 6.29 2.44
C TYR A 47 -3.38 6.64 3.82
N LEU A 48 -4.71 6.65 3.96
CA LEU A 48 -5.37 6.83 5.26
C LEU A 48 -5.30 5.55 6.11
N HIS A 49 -5.07 4.39 5.49
CA HIS A 49 -4.98 3.11 6.17
C HIS A 49 -3.54 2.64 6.36
N TYR A 50 -2.75 2.65 5.29
CA TYR A 50 -1.34 2.27 5.27
C TYR A 50 -0.42 3.43 5.64
N GLY A 51 0.82 3.10 6.03
CA GLY A 51 1.78 4.06 6.54
C GLY A 51 1.65 4.28 8.04
N LEU A 52 2.34 5.31 8.53
CA LEU A 52 2.45 5.63 9.95
C LEU A 52 1.43 6.71 10.35
N HIS A 53 0.52 6.36 11.26
CA HIS A 53 -0.56 7.24 11.71
C HIS A 53 -0.57 7.37 13.22
N HIS A 54 -0.82 8.56 13.74
CA HIS A 54 -0.97 8.79 15.18
C HIS A 54 -2.44 8.68 15.59
N ASP A 55 -2.76 7.66 16.39
CA ASP A 55 -4.05 7.50 17.05
C ASP A 55 -4.03 8.25 18.39
N LYS A 56 -4.58 9.48 18.38
CA LYS A 56 -4.60 10.36 19.56
C LYS A 56 -5.44 9.81 20.71
N GLU A 57 -6.50 9.07 20.40
CA GLU A 57 -7.40 8.52 21.42
C GLU A 57 -6.74 7.37 22.17
N LYS A 58 -5.94 6.54 21.45
CA LYS A 58 -5.20 5.44 22.06
C LYS A 58 -3.82 5.83 22.60
N GLY A 59 -3.32 7.02 22.27
CA GLY A 59 -1.95 7.44 22.63
C GLY A 59 -0.88 6.57 21.99
N CYS A 60 -1.10 6.14 20.74
CA CYS A 60 -0.16 5.28 20.03
C CYS A 60 -0.02 5.67 18.56
N TRP A 61 1.15 5.36 18.00
CA TRP A 61 1.38 5.31 16.57
C TRP A 61 1.03 3.93 16.04
N ILE A 62 0.27 3.88 14.96
CA ILE A 62 -0.05 2.65 14.25
C ILE A 62 0.64 2.71 12.89
N LEU A 63 1.47 1.70 12.61
CA LEU A 63 2.10 1.52 11.31
C LEU A 63 1.48 0.31 10.62
N ARG A 64 1.01 0.49 9.39
CA ARG A 64 0.54 -0.59 8.52
C ARG A 64 1.28 -0.63 7.21
N GLU A 65 1.62 -1.84 6.76
CA GLU A 65 2.28 -2.04 5.47
C GLU A 65 1.80 -3.31 4.77
N PHE A 66 1.86 -3.26 3.43
CA PHE A 66 1.56 -4.39 2.58
C PHE A 66 2.86 -5.02 2.06
N LEU A 67 3.25 -6.14 2.67
CA LEU A 67 4.49 -6.86 2.38
C LEU A 67 4.20 -8.38 2.27
N PRO A 68 3.56 -8.83 1.17
CA PRO A 68 3.12 -10.23 1.01
C PRO A 68 4.26 -11.24 1.05
N GLY A 69 5.42 -10.88 0.50
CA GLY A 69 6.62 -11.74 0.48
C GLY A 69 7.49 -11.70 1.74
N ALA A 70 7.13 -10.88 2.73
CA ALA A 70 7.90 -10.82 3.98
C ALA A 70 7.62 -12.04 4.86
N GLN A 71 8.68 -12.53 5.51
CA GLN A 71 8.61 -13.54 6.57
C GLN A 71 8.67 -12.89 7.96
N SER A 72 9.38 -11.77 8.08
CA SER A 72 9.30 -10.89 9.25
C SER A 72 9.61 -9.45 8.89
N VAL A 73 9.02 -8.54 9.66
CA VAL A 73 9.16 -7.10 9.47
C VAL A 73 9.41 -6.48 10.84
N HIS A 74 10.44 -5.65 10.95
CA HIS A 74 10.77 -4.91 12.16
C HIS A 74 10.80 -3.42 11.86
N LEU A 75 10.26 -2.63 12.77
CA LEU A 75 10.46 -1.20 12.76
C LEU A 75 11.82 -0.87 13.41
N ILE A 76 12.65 -0.13 12.70
CA ILE A 76 13.94 0.36 13.19
C ILE A 76 14.00 1.89 13.08
N GLY A 77 14.74 2.56 13.94
CA GLY A 77 14.82 4.02 13.92
C GLY A 77 15.71 4.61 15.01
N SER A 78 15.68 5.93 15.12
CA SER A 78 16.43 6.68 16.15
C SER A 78 16.11 6.21 17.57
N PHE A 79 14.85 5.85 17.84
CA PHE A 79 14.36 5.43 19.15
C PHE A 79 14.84 4.03 19.60
N ASN A 80 15.41 3.22 18.69
CA ASN A 80 15.94 1.89 19.01
C ASN A 80 17.36 1.66 18.45
N ASN A 81 18.10 2.75 18.24
CA ASN A 81 19.46 2.73 17.70
C ASN A 81 19.60 1.95 16.38
N TRP A 82 18.56 1.97 15.54
CA TRP A 82 18.51 1.27 14.26
C TRP A 82 18.69 -0.26 14.38
N GLN A 83 18.31 -0.85 15.51
CA GLN A 83 18.46 -2.28 15.76
C GLN A 83 17.14 -3.04 15.59
N THR A 84 17.22 -4.25 15.04
CA THR A 84 16.10 -5.18 14.99
C THR A 84 15.87 -5.78 16.37
N MET A 85 14.79 -5.37 17.05
CA MET A 85 14.40 -5.94 18.35
C MET A 85 12.99 -6.55 18.26
N SER A 86 12.76 -7.62 19.01
CA SER A 86 11.48 -8.34 19.01
C SER A 86 10.29 -7.46 19.40
N VAL A 87 10.49 -6.50 20.30
CA VAL A 87 9.45 -5.54 20.74
C VAL A 87 9.00 -4.59 19.62
N TRP A 88 9.81 -4.44 18.58
CA TRP A 88 9.52 -3.60 17.40
C TRP A 88 9.11 -4.43 16.17
N LYS A 89 8.83 -5.72 16.35
CA LYS A 89 8.38 -6.61 15.27
C LYS A 89 6.91 -6.35 14.93
N LEU A 90 6.61 -6.16 13.64
CA LEU A 90 5.24 -6.07 13.16
C LEU A 90 4.58 -7.45 13.19
N LYS A 91 3.27 -7.45 13.44
CA LYS A 91 2.42 -8.63 13.38
C LYS A 91 1.82 -8.75 12.00
N ARG A 92 1.86 -9.95 11.42
CA ARG A 92 1.09 -10.25 10.22
C ARG A 92 -0.38 -10.36 10.61
N VAL A 93 -1.25 -9.58 9.99
CA VAL A 93 -2.68 -9.51 10.37
C VAL A 93 -3.56 -10.42 9.53
N ASP A 94 -3.10 -10.84 8.34
CA ASP A 94 -3.81 -11.76 7.46
C ASP A 94 -2.86 -12.58 6.58
N ASP A 95 -3.44 -13.48 5.77
CA ASP A 95 -2.70 -14.31 4.82
C ASP A 95 -2.27 -13.56 3.55
N TYR A 96 -2.85 -12.38 3.28
CA TYR A 96 -2.61 -11.59 2.07
C TYR A 96 -1.33 -10.75 2.13
N GLY A 97 -0.77 -10.52 3.31
CA GLY A 97 0.49 -9.79 3.45
C GLY A 97 0.38 -8.47 4.18
N ASN A 98 -0.70 -8.24 4.91
CA ASN A 98 -0.82 -7.05 5.73
C ASN A 98 -0.06 -7.22 7.05
N TRP A 99 0.67 -6.18 7.43
CA TRP A 99 1.47 -6.12 8.65
C TRP A 99 1.10 -4.89 9.46
N GLU A 100 1.04 -5.02 10.79
CA GLU A 100 0.71 -3.94 11.70
C GLU A 100 1.57 -3.94 12.98
N ILE A 101 1.90 -2.76 13.49
CA ILE A 101 2.36 -2.55 14.87
C ILE A 101 1.70 -1.30 15.46
N CYS A 102 1.31 -1.33 16.74
CA CYS A 102 0.93 -0.15 17.52
C CYS A 102 1.99 0.10 18.60
N ILE A 103 2.44 1.35 18.68
CA ILE A 103 3.61 1.80 19.44
C ILE A 103 3.17 2.96 20.32
N SER A 104 3.40 2.89 21.63
CA SER A 104 3.09 4.03 22.49
C SER A 104 3.85 5.29 22.06
N ASP A 105 3.18 6.44 22.12
CA ASP A 105 3.74 7.78 21.96
C ASP A 105 4.94 8.10 22.88
N LYS A 106 5.12 7.34 23.97
CA LYS A 106 6.30 7.43 24.85
C LYS A 106 7.55 6.81 24.23
N ALA A 107 7.37 5.78 23.40
CA ALA A 107 8.45 5.01 22.81
C ALA A 107 8.89 5.55 21.45
N MET A 108 8.02 6.26 20.73
CA MET A 108 8.34 6.93 19.48
C MET A 108 7.62 8.28 19.41
N ARG A 109 8.34 9.31 18.97
CA ARG A 109 7.87 10.70 18.98
C ARG A 109 7.87 11.29 17.57
N HIS A 110 7.10 12.35 17.40
CA HIS A 110 7.18 13.14 16.17
C HIS A 110 8.62 13.63 15.94
N GLY A 111 9.12 13.48 14.71
CA GLY A 111 10.48 13.84 14.32
C GLY A 111 11.49 12.71 14.45
N ASP A 112 11.13 11.56 15.04
CA ASP A 112 11.98 10.37 14.98
C ASP A 112 12.12 9.85 13.55
N PHE A 113 13.33 9.44 13.20
CA PHE A 113 13.61 8.78 11.94
C PHE A 113 13.32 7.28 12.06
N TYR A 114 12.69 6.70 11.04
CA TYR A 114 12.42 5.27 11.00
C TYR A 114 12.60 4.67 9.61
N ARG A 115 12.79 3.35 9.57
CA ARG A 115 12.80 2.47 8.40
C ARG A 115 12.20 1.12 8.77
N LEU A 116 11.93 0.31 7.76
CA LEU A 116 11.56 -1.08 7.96
C LEU A 116 12.73 -1.99 7.65
N PHE A 117 13.04 -2.91 8.56
CA PHE A 117 13.92 -4.03 8.27
C PHE A 117 13.09 -5.27 7.94
N VAL A 118 13.18 -5.72 6.70
CA VAL A 118 12.35 -6.80 6.16
C VAL A 118 13.22 -8.02 5.93
N HIS A 119 12.79 -9.19 6.41
CA HIS A 119 13.33 -10.48 6.01
C HIS A 119 12.35 -11.18 5.05
N TRP A 120 12.87 -11.76 3.98
CA TRP A 120 12.16 -12.61 3.02
C TRP A 120 12.97 -13.87 2.77
N GLY A 121 12.43 -14.82 2.00
CA GLY A 121 12.90 -16.22 1.93
C GLY A 121 14.41 -16.46 1.94
N TYR A 122 15.19 -15.67 1.18
CA TYR A 122 16.65 -15.85 1.08
C TYR A 122 17.44 -14.56 1.36
N GLY A 123 16.83 -13.55 1.97
CA GLY A 123 17.48 -12.26 2.14
C GLY A 123 16.79 -11.33 3.13
N SER A 124 17.44 -10.21 3.37
CA SER A 124 16.90 -9.13 4.20
C SER A 124 17.45 -7.79 3.79
N GLY A 125 16.75 -6.72 4.16
CA GLY A 125 17.18 -5.36 3.84
C GLY A 125 16.30 -4.30 4.46
N GLU A 126 16.80 -3.07 4.41
CA GLU A 126 16.08 -1.87 4.81
C GLU A 126 15.20 -1.35 3.68
N ARG A 127 14.02 -0.85 4.03
CA ARG A 127 13.07 -0.16 3.16
C ARG A 127 12.65 1.17 3.78
#